data_AF-A0A8S2VY49-F1
#
_entry.id   AF-A0A8S2VY49-F1
#
_cell.length_a   1.000
_cell.length_b   1.000
_cell.length_c   1.000
_cell.angle_alpha   90.00
_cell.angle_beta   90.00
_cell.angle_gamma   90.00
#
_symmetry.space_group_name_H-M   'P 1'
#
loop_
_entity.id
_entity.type
_entity.pdbx_description
1 polymer ?
#
loop_
_entity_poly.entity_id
_entity_poly.type
_entity_poly.pdbx_seq_one_letter_code
_entity_poly.pdbx_strand_id
1 'polypeptide(L)' 'WSHDNDADFRWAPKQGQTPSMNTGPTADHTYGTSDGWYIYMEASFPQQYNQRCRIVSEE' A
#
# COMPACT_ATOMS: atom_id res chain seq x y z
N TRP A 1 8.22 12.10 -2.18
CA TRP A 1 8.15 11.07 -1.12
C TRP A 1 9.14 9.98 -1.50
N SER A 2 9.92 9.49 -0.55
CA SER A 2 10.92 8.43 -0.74
C SER A 2 10.68 7.25 0.22
N HIS A 3 11.17 6.06 -0.16
CA HIS A 3 11.12 4.89 0.72
C HIS A 3 12.20 4.99 1.81
N ASP A 4 11.83 4.61 3.03
CA ASP A 4 12.80 4.35 4.09
C ASP A 4 13.53 3.03 3.78
N ASN A 5 14.85 3.08 3.63
CA ASN A 5 15.66 1.90 3.30
C ASN A 5 15.84 0.96 4.51
N ASP A 6 15.56 1.43 5.73
CA ASP A 6 15.64 0.63 6.95
C ASP A 6 14.29 -0.03 7.32
N ALA A 7 13.28 0.10 6.46
CA ALA A 7 12.00 -0.58 6.59
C ALA A 7 12.07 -2.02 6.09
N ASP A 8 11.25 -2.89 6.67
CA ASP A 8 11.21 -4.33 6.36
C ASP A 8 10.64 -4.59 4.95
N PHE A 9 9.78 -3.69 4.46
CA PHE A 9 9.21 -3.74 3.12
C PHE A 9 8.69 -2.36 2.69
N ARG A 10 8.23 -2.28 1.43
CA ARG A 10 7.89 -1.02 0.77
C ARG A 10 6.40 -0.89 0.52
N TRP A 11 5.93 0.35 0.63
CA TRP A 11 4.65 0.77 0.08
C TRP A 11 4.70 0.64 -1.45
N ALA A 12 3.61 0.22 -2.07
CA ALA A 12 3.51 0.08 -3.51
C ALA A 12 2.26 0.80 -4.04
N PRO A 13 2.31 1.36 -5.25
CA PRO A 13 1.13 1.89 -5.90
C PRO A 13 0.18 0.74 -6.27
N LYS A 14 -1.13 0.94 -6.08
CA LYS A 14 -2.17 -0.04 -6.40
C LYS A 14 -3.37 0.64 -7.06
N GLN A 15 -3.97 -0.07 -8.01
CA GLN A 15 -5.28 0.23 -8.57
C GLN A 15 -6.25 -0.91 -8.24
N GLY A 16 -7.54 -0.60 -8.11
CA GLY A 16 -8.57 -1.63 -7.91
C GLY A 16 -8.46 -2.37 -6.56
N GLN A 17 -9.09 -3.56 -6.50
CA GLN A 17 -9.11 -4.42 -5.30
C GLN A 17 -7.73 -4.89 -4.84
N THR A 18 -7.56 -5.02 -3.52
CA THR A 18 -6.37 -5.61 -2.91
C THR A 18 -6.25 -7.12 -3.19
N PRO A 19 -5.04 -7.70 -3.17
CA PRO A 19 -4.85 -9.13 -3.42
C PRO A 19 -5.53 -10.05 -2.39
N SER A 20 -5.56 -9.63 -1.12
CA SER A 20 -6.24 -10.38 -0.07
C SER A 20 -7.76 -10.37 -0.24
N MET A 21 -8.36 -11.52 0.04
CA MET A 21 -9.82 -11.69 -0.04
C MET A 21 -10.52 -10.92 1.08
N ASN A 22 -11.72 -10.40 0.79
CA ASN A 22 -12.55 -9.64 1.73
C ASN A 22 -11.86 -8.41 2.32
N THR A 23 -10.82 -7.91 1.66
CA THR A 23 -10.22 -6.61 1.95
C THR A 23 -10.48 -5.66 0.78
N GLY A 24 -10.18 -4.38 0.98
CA GLY A 24 -10.38 -3.35 -0.02
C GLY A 24 -9.24 -2.35 -0.03
N PRO A 25 -9.37 -1.25 -0.77
CA PRO A 25 -10.58 -0.76 -1.44
C PRO A 25 -10.78 -1.34 -2.85
N THR A 26 -11.97 -1.18 -3.46
CA THR A 26 -12.24 -1.52 -4.87
C THR A 26 -11.76 -0.45 -5.85
N ALA A 27 -11.56 0.78 -5.39
CA ALA A 27 -11.08 1.93 -6.16
C ALA A 27 -10.40 2.93 -5.21
N ASP A 28 -9.56 3.82 -5.74
CA ASP A 28 -9.00 4.91 -4.93
C ASP A 28 -10.07 5.95 -4.54
N HIS A 29 -9.75 6.80 -3.58
CA HIS A 29 -10.68 7.85 -3.13
C HIS A 29 -10.76 9.04 -4.10
N THR A 30 -9.73 9.26 -4.93
CA THR A 30 -9.65 10.44 -5.79
C THR A 30 -10.69 10.40 -6.90
N TYR A 31 -10.76 9.27 -7.61
CA TYR A 31 -11.65 9.10 -8.75
C TYR A 31 -12.85 8.21 -8.42
N GLY A 32 -12.71 7.31 -7.44
CA GLY A 32 -13.75 6.32 -7.14
C GLY A 32 -13.93 5.29 -8.26
N THR A 33 -12.99 5.23 -9.22
CA THR A 33 -12.98 4.28 -10.35
C THR A 33 -11.69 3.46 -10.36
N SER A 34 -11.62 2.46 -11.24
CA SER A 34 -10.44 1.61 -11.42
C SER A 34 -9.21 2.35 -11.98
N ASP A 35 -9.40 3.56 -12.49
CA ASP A 35 -8.33 4.35 -13.11
C ASP A 35 -7.46 5.06 -12.07
N GLY A 36 -7.99 5.23 -10.86
CA GLY A 36 -7.30 5.87 -9.75
C GLY A 36 -6.26 5.00 -9.05
N TRP A 37 -5.36 5.65 -8.34
CA TRP A 37 -4.22 5.02 -7.67
C TRP A 37 -4.19 5.39 -6.21
N TYR A 38 -3.90 4.39 -5.36
CA TYR A 38 -3.63 4.59 -3.95
C TYR A 38 -2.32 3.93 -3.55
N ILE A 39 -1.77 4.36 -2.43
CA ILE A 39 -0.59 3.72 -1.84
C ILE A 39 -1.02 2.58 -0.93
N TYR A 40 -0.37 1.44 -1.07
CA TYR A 40 -0.81 0.19 -0.47
C TYR A 40 0.34 -0.61 0.13
N MET A 41 0.04 -1.37 1.18
CA MET A 41 0.91 -2.39 1.74
C MET A 41 0.05 -3.59 2.14
N GLU A 42 0.49 -4.81 1.81
CA GLU A 42 -0.19 -6.05 2.20
C GLU A 42 0.30 -6.45 3.60
N ALA A 43 -0.63 -6.59 4.55
CA ALA A 43 -0.33 -7.00 5.92
C ALA A 43 -0.52 -8.51 6.12
N SER A 44 -1.22 -9.17 5.19
CA SER A 44 -1.44 -10.60 5.18
C SER A 44 -0.17 -11.36 4.76
N PHE A 45 -0.26 -12.68 4.60
CA PHE A 45 0.88 -13.49 4.17
C PHE A 45 1.56 -12.93 2.90
N PRO A 46 2.90 -12.82 2.86
CA PRO A 46 3.89 -13.38 3.79
C PRO A 46 4.33 -12.43 4.93
N GLN A 47 3.69 -11.29 5.10
CA GLN A 47 4.06 -10.35 6.17
C GLN A 47 3.83 -10.95 7.57
N GLN A 48 4.69 -10.54 8.49
CA GLN A 48 4.73 -11.02 9.87
C GLN A 48 4.51 -9.86 10.85
N TYR A 49 4.13 -10.21 12.08
CA TYR A 49 4.01 -9.24 13.17
C TYR A 49 5.30 -8.42 13.35
N ASN A 50 5.12 -7.14 13.69
CA ASN A 50 6.18 -6.16 13.94
C ASN A 50 7.05 -5.75 12.74
N GLN A 51 6.72 -6.16 11.52
CA GLN A 51 7.35 -5.58 10.33
C GLN A 51 6.84 -4.15 10.09
N ARG A 52 7.73 -3.29 9.60
CA ARG A 52 7.49 -1.87 9.35
C ARG A 52 7.61 -1.56 7.86
N CYS A 53 6.70 -0.71 7.41
CA CYS A 53 6.69 -0.15 6.08
C CYS A 53 6.60 1.37 6.20
N ARG A 54 7.56 2.12 5.63
CA ARG A 54 7.68 3.57 5.84
C ARG A 54 7.94 4.30 4.53
N ILE A 55 7.32 5.47 4.43
CA ILE A 55 7.52 6.43 3.35
C ILE A 55 7.72 7.81 3.97
N VAL A 56 8.67 8.57 3.44
CA VAL A 56 9.11 9.85 3.98
C VAL A 56 8.76 10.94 2.97
N SER A 57 8.17 12.04 3.42
CA SER A 57 7.99 13.22 2.56
C SER A 57 9.34 13.85 2.24
N GLU A 58 9.42 14.55 1.12
CA GLU A 58 10.57 15.43 0.88
C GLU A 58 10.36 16.74 1.64
N GLU A 59 11.46 17.42 2.00
CA GLU A 59 11.43 18.80 2.50
C GLU A 59 11.17 19.80 1.38
#